data_AF-A0A6L9ZD75-F1
#
_entry.id   AF-A0A6L9ZD75-F1
#
_cell.length_a   1.000
_cell.length_b   1.000
_cell.length_c   1.000
_cell.angle_alpha   90.00
_cell.angle_beta   90.00
_cell.angle_gamma   90.00
#
_symmetry.space_group_name_H-M   'P 1'
#
loop_
_entity.id
_entity.type
_entity.pdbx_description
1 polymer ?
#
loop_
_entity_poly.entity_id
_entity_poly.type
_entity_poly.pdbx_seq_one_letter_code
_entity_poly.pdbx_strand_id
1 'polypeptide(L)'
;MRLPSPLPRRQPPFWIGGVAVLGMIFWIETLRQFGFVVPTPFILLFFAVALTASIDGLLAGVTSATVWAIYLIYASAVHVGSPSLTGGSVEVSLGILVVVLLAVRLGWIKDQNQKLIQKLRQASLELERRIEQRTAELLTTNSRLSKEIRGRILAQEALGKNELALQLSQNRLESILSSLEDVVWSVRPQTSRLLYLNSAVDSLYGYSISDFLADPREAPRSTR
;
A
#
# COMPACT_ATOMS: atom_id res chain seq x y z
N MET A 1 -15.77 -0.91 -5.91
CA MET A 1 -16.16 -2.04 -6.76
C MET A 1 -15.42 -3.29 -6.27
N ARG A 2 -16.11 -4.24 -5.64
CA ARG A 2 -15.51 -5.54 -5.24
C ARG A 2 -15.46 -6.42 -6.49
N LEU A 3 -14.27 -6.87 -6.89
CA LEU A 3 -14.13 -7.89 -7.94
C LEU A 3 -14.89 -9.16 -7.52
N PRO A 4 -15.62 -9.83 -8.43
CA PRO A 4 -16.28 -11.08 -8.11
C PRO A 4 -15.26 -12.11 -7.66
N SER A 5 -15.55 -12.82 -6.57
CA SER A 5 -14.74 -13.94 -6.11
C SER A 5 -14.65 -14.98 -7.23
N PRO A 6 -13.45 -15.49 -7.59
CA PRO A 6 -13.36 -16.58 -8.53
C PRO A 6 -14.12 -17.77 -7.93
N LEU A 7 -15.11 -18.28 -8.67
CA LEU A 7 -15.82 -19.50 -8.34
C LEU A 7 -14.81 -20.56 -7.89
N PRO A 8 -15.08 -21.31 -6.81
CA PRO A 8 -14.17 -22.37 -6.39
C PRO A 8 -14.01 -23.33 -7.56
N ARG A 9 -12.86 -23.28 -8.23
CA ARG A 9 -12.46 -24.32 -9.19
C ARG A 9 -12.37 -25.59 -8.37
N ARG A 10 -13.44 -26.41 -8.39
CA ARG A 10 -13.39 -27.78 -7.92
C ARG A 10 -12.28 -28.44 -8.72
N GLN A 11 -11.12 -28.60 -8.10
CA GLN A 11 -10.06 -29.40 -8.68
C GLN A 11 -10.63 -30.81 -8.78
N PRO A 12 -10.73 -31.38 -9.99
CA PRO A 12 -11.18 -32.75 -10.12
C PRO A 12 -10.24 -33.63 -9.28
N PRO A 13 -10.75 -34.64 -8.55
CA PRO A 13 -9.89 -35.55 -7.81
C PRO A 13 -8.79 -36.12 -8.73
N PHE A 14 -7.58 -36.21 -8.19
CA PHE A 14 -6.35 -36.58 -8.92
C PHE A 14 -6.41 -37.94 -9.65
N TRP A 15 -7.40 -38.79 -9.34
CA TRP A 15 -7.67 -40.05 -10.02
C TRP A 15 -8.44 -39.91 -11.34
N ILE A 16 -9.13 -38.79 -11.58
CA ILE A 16 -9.98 -38.59 -12.76
C ILE A 16 -9.16 -38.70 -14.04
N GLY A 17 -7.92 -38.21 -14.04
CA GLY A 17 -6.99 -38.40 -15.15
C GLY A 17 -6.72 -39.86 -15.49
N GLY A 18 -6.42 -40.68 -14.47
CA GLY A 18 -6.22 -42.12 -14.65
C GLY A 18 -7.48 -42.82 -15.15
N VAL A 19 -8.65 -42.46 -14.62
CA VAL A 19 -9.95 -43.01 -15.06
C VAL A 19 -10.27 -42.59 -16.50
N ALA A 20 -9.96 -41.35 -16.89
CA ALA A 20 -10.15 -40.88 -18.26
C ALA A 20 -9.24 -41.62 -19.26
N VAL A 21 -7.98 -41.86 -18.89
CA VAL A 21 -7.06 -42.68 -19.69
C VAL A 21 -7.54 -44.13 -19.80
N LEU A 22 -8.03 -44.73 -18.72
CA LEU A 22 -8.65 -46.07 -18.74
C LEU A 22 -9.89 -46.12 -19.63
N GLY A 23 -10.76 -45.11 -19.56
CA GLY A 23 -11.94 -45.00 -20.42
C GLY A 23 -11.56 -44.87 -21.90
N MET A 24 -10.52 -44.10 -22.19
CA MET A 24 -9.98 -43.95 -23.55
C MET A 24 -9.37 -45.27 -24.05
N ILE A 25 -8.66 -46.02 -23.20
CA ILE A 25 -8.15 -47.37 -23.49
C ILE A 25 -9.31 -48.32 -23.83
N PHE A 26 -10.35 -48.36 -22.99
CA PHE A 26 -11.52 -49.20 -23.21
C PHE A 26 -12.22 -48.87 -24.54
N TRP A 27 -12.38 -47.59 -24.84
CA TRP A 27 -12.99 -47.11 -26.08
C TRP A 27 -12.18 -47.53 -27.33
N ILE A 28 -10.85 -47.39 -27.26
CA ILE A 28 -9.93 -47.82 -28.33
C ILE A 28 -10.04 -49.33 -28.56
N GLU A 29 -10.10 -50.11 -27.49
CA GLU A 29 -10.22 -51.58 -27.53
C GLU A 29 -11.56 -52.02 -28.13
N THR A 30 -12.67 -51.34 -27.77
CA THR A 30 -13.99 -51.57 -28.36
C THR A 30 -14.00 -51.28 -29.85
N LEU A 31 -13.48 -50.12 -30.29
CA LEU A 31 -13.39 -49.76 -31.71
C LEU A 31 -12.59 -50.79 -32.51
N ARG A 32 -11.52 -51.32 -31.91
CA ARG A 32 -10.70 -52.38 -32.49
C ARG A 32 -11.48 -53.68 -32.71
N GLN A 33 -12.32 -54.09 -31.76
CA GLN A 33 -13.16 -55.30 -31.90
C GLN A 33 -14.16 -55.19 -33.05
N PHE A 34 -14.61 -53.99 -33.39
CA PHE A 34 -15.48 -53.73 -34.54
C PHE A 34 -14.74 -53.65 -35.89
N GLY A 35 -13.42 -53.94 -35.92
CA GLY A 35 -12.63 -53.95 -37.15
C GLY A 35 -12.20 -52.57 -37.65
N PHE A 36 -12.41 -51.51 -36.87
CA PHE A 36 -11.91 -50.18 -37.22
C PHE A 36 -10.40 -50.08 -36.92
N VAL A 37 -9.61 -49.82 -37.96
CA VAL A 37 -8.19 -49.51 -37.81
C VAL A 37 -8.06 -48.07 -37.33
N VAL A 38 -7.89 -47.88 -36.03
CA VAL A 38 -7.55 -46.56 -35.47
C VAL A 38 -6.08 -46.28 -35.79
N PRO A 39 -5.75 -45.25 -36.61
CA PRO A 39 -4.42 -45.13 -37.20
C PRO A 39 -3.27 -45.01 -36.19
N THR A 40 -3.47 -44.41 -35.00
CA THR A 40 -2.48 -44.39 -33.90
C THR A 40 -3.14 -44.13 -32.52
N PRO A 41 -3.53 -45.18 -31.77
CA PRO A 41 -4.13 -45.03 -30.44
C PRO A 41 -3.18 -44.44 -29.38
N PHE A 42 -1.87 -44.63 -29.54
CA PHE A 42 -0.87 -44.26 -28.53
C PHE A 42 -0.66 -42.74 -28.39
N ILE A 43 -0.80 -41.99 -29.50
CA ILE A 43 -0.64 -40.52 -29.50
C ILE A 43 -1.79 -39.85 -28.73
N LEU A 44 -3.02 -40.36 -28.88
CA LEU A 44 -4.18 -39.84 -28.16
C LEU A 44 -4.03 -40.03 -26.64
N LEU A 45 -3.57 -41.21 -26.21
CA LEU A 45 -3.31 -41.47 -24.80
C LEU A 45 -2.17 -40.62 -24.25
N PHE A 46 -1.10 -40.41 -25.04
CA PHE A 46 -0.03 -39.47 -24.67
C PHE A 46 -0.57 -38.05 -24.45
N PHE A 47 -1.37 -37.52 -25.39
CA PHE A 47 -1.99 -36.22 -25.25
C PHE A 47 -2.91 -36.15 -24.03
N ALA A 48 -3.67 -37.22 -23.74
CA ALA A 48 -4.50 -37.30 -22.54
C ALA A 48 -3.67 -37.20 -21.25
N VAL A 49 -2.55 -37.94 -21.15
CA VAL A 49 -1.62 -37.87 -20.01
C VAL A 49 -1.03 -36.46 -19.87
N ALA A 50 -0.57 -35.87 -20.97
CA ALA A 50 0.00 -34.52 -20.98
C ALA A 50 -1.03 -33.44 -20.58
N LEU A 51 -2.26 -33.54 -21.07
CA LEU A 51 -3.35 -32.61 -20.74
C LEU A 51 -3.73 -32.73 -19.26
N THR A 52 -3.80 -33.95 -18.75
CA THR A 52 -4.09 -34.22 -17.34
C THR A 52 -3.00 -33.65 -16.43
N ALA A 53 -1.72 -33.87 -16.77
CA ALA A 53 -0.59 -33.29 -16.02
C ALA A 53 -0.60 -31.75 -16.01
N SER A 54 -1.05 -31.14 -17.11
CA SER A 54 -1.15 -29.69 -17.26
C SER A 54 -2.28 -29.08 -16.41
N ILE A 55 -3.42 -29.76 -16.32
CA ILE A 55 -4.60 -29.25 -15.61
C ILE A 55 -4.50 -29.54 -14.10
N ASP A 56 -4.18 -30.77 -13.74
CA ASP A 56 -4.27 -31.25 -12.35
C ASP A 56 -2.93 -31.25 -11.61
N GLY A 57 -1.82 -31.14 -12.35
CA GLY A 57 -0.47 -31.04 -11.81
C GLY A 57 0.25 -32.37 -11.68
N LEU A 58 1.28 -32.41 -10.82
CA LEU A 58 2.27 -33.48 -10.82
C LEU A 58 1.69 -34.86 -10.49
N LEU A 59 0.89 -34.96 -9.42
CA LEU A 59 0.34 -36.25 -8.96
C LEU A 59 -0.57 -36.89 -10.01
N ALA A 60 -1.43 -36.11 -10.67
CA ALA A 60 -2.33 -36.61 -11.71
C ALA A 60 -1.60 -36.96 -13.02
N GLY A 61 -0.54 -36.22 -13.36
CA GLY A 61 0.34 -36.55 -14.48
C GLY A 61 1.07 -37.88 -14.27
N VAL A 62 1.59 -38.13 -13.07
CA VAL A 62 2.30 -39.38 -12.76
C VAL A 62 1.34 -40.58 -12.75
N THR A 63 0.16 -40.47 -12.13
CA THR A 63 -0.81 -41.58 -12.08
C THR A 63 -1.31 -41.97 -13.48
N SER A 64 -1.59 -40.99 -14.33
CA SER A 64 -2.00 -41.23 -15.73
C SER A 64 -0.87 -41.80 -16.58
N ALA A 65 0.38 -41.34 -16.40
CA ALA A 65 1.55 -41.90 -17.07
C ALA A 65 1.80 -43.36 -16.68
N THR A 66 1.57 -43.74 -15.41
CA THR A 66 1.69 -45.14 -14.95
C THR A 66 0.65 -46.04 -15.63
N VAL A 67 -0.61 -45.60 -15.70
CA VAL A 67 -1.68 -46.33 -16.40
C VAL A 67 -1.34 -46.52 -17.88
N TRP A 68 -0.84 -45.47 -18.52
CA TRP A 68 -0.42 -45.52 -19.92
C TRP A 68 0.77 -46.46 -20.14
N ALA A 69 1.76 -46.45 -19.26
CA ALA A 69 2.93 -47.34 -19.35
C ALA A 69 2.53 -48.83 -19.22
N ILE A 70 1.63 -49.16 -18.29
CA ILE A 70 1.10 -50.54 -18.14
C ILE A 70 0.40 -50.99 -19.42
N TYR A 71 -0.43 -50.13 -20.01
CA TYR A 71 -1.10 -50.42 -21.28
C TYR A 71 -0.11 -50.64 -22.43
N LEU A 72 0.96 -49.84 -22.48
CA LEU A 72 1.97 -49.93 -23.54
C LEU A 72 2.77 -51.24 -23.45
N ILE A 73 3.09 -51.70 -22.23
CA ILE A 73 3.71 -53.00 -21.99
C ILE A 73 2.79 -54.14 -22.45
N TYR A 74 1.51 -54.11 -22.09
CA TYR A 74 0.52 -55.09 -22.54
C TYR A 74 0.40 -55.13 -24.07
N ALA A 75 0.26 -53.96 -24.71
CA ALA A 75 0.14 -53.84 -26.16
C ALA A 75 1.37 -54.39 -26.90
N SER A 76 2.58 -54.17 -26.35
CA SER A 76 3.82 -54.72 -26.90
C SER A 76 3.87 -56.25 -26.85
N ALA A 77 3.39 -56.88 -25.77
CA ALA A 77 3.40 -58.34 -25.62
C ALA A 77 2.47 -59.03 -26.63
N VAL A 78 1.33 -58.41 -26.94
CA VAL A 78 0.35 -58.92 -27.91
C VAL A 78 0.73 -58.52 -29.35
N HIS A 79 1.86 -57.82 -29.56
CA HIS A 79 2.30 -57.28 -30.85
C HIS A 79 1.24 -56.40 -31.52
N VAL A 80 0.44 -55.69 -30.71
CA VAL A 80 -0.60 -54.79 -31.20
C VAL A 80 -0.11 -53.36 -31.13
N GLY A 81 0.20 -52.77 -32.29
CA GLY A 81 0.55 -51.36 -32.38
C GLY A 81 1.32 -50.99 -33.64
N SER A 82 1.71 -49.71 -33.72
CA SER A 82 2.54 -49.25 -34.84
C SER A 82 3.99 -49.71 -34.66
N PRO A 83 4.68 -50.11 -35.74
CA PRO A 83 6.10 -50.47 -35.69
C PRO A 83 6.99 -49.42 -35.02
N SER A 84 6.61 -48.13 -35.04
CA SER A 84 7.41 -47.03 -34.50
C SER A 84 7.39 -46.88 -32.97
N LEU A 85 6.49 -47.57 -32.26
CA LEU A 85 6.37 -47.48 -30.78
C LEU A 85 6.33 -48.85 -30.10
N THR A 86 5.82 -49.87 -30.79
CA THR A 86 5.75 -51.25 -30.28
C THR A 86 6.65 -52.20 -31.08
N GLY A 87 7.56 -51.69 -31.93
CA GLY A 87 8.42 -52.49 -32.79
C GLY A 87 9.54 -53.22 -32.05
N GLY A 88 9.96 -52.73 -30.87
CA GLY A 88 10.92 -53.41 -30.01
C GLY A 88 10.93 -52.93 -28.56
N SER A 89 11.58 -53.70 -27.67
CA SER A 89 11.66 -53.41 -26.23
C SER A 89 12.34 -52.05 -25.92
N VAL A 90 13.26 -51.61 -26.79
CA VAL A 90 13.97 -50.33 -26.65
C VAL A 90 13.07 -49.14 -26.96
N GLU A 91 12.25 -49.23 -28.01
CA GLU A 91 11.33 -48.16 -28.43
C GLU A 91 10.24 -47.93 -27.38
N VAL A 92 9.68 -49.01 -26.83
CA VAL A 92 8.71 -49.00 -25.74
C VAL A 92 9.28 -48.30 -24.50
N SER A 93 10.51 -48.66 -24.12
CA SER A 93 11.18 -48.08 -22.94
C SER A 93 11.47 -46.59 -23.14
N LEU A 94 11.91 -46.19 -24.33
CA LEU A 94 12.18 -44.79 -24.69
C LEU A 94 10.89 -43.95 -24.68
N GLY A 95 9.80 -44.49 -25.25
CA GLY A 95 8.48 -43.85 -25.23
C GLY A 95 7.98 -43.64 -23.81
N ILE A 96 8.05 -44.67 -22.96
CA ILE A 96 7.68 -44.59 -21.54
C ILE A 96 8.47 -43.48 -20.83
N LEU A 97 9.79 -43.48 -21.02
CA LEU A 97 10.69 -42.49 -20.42
C LEU A 97 10.30 -41.05 -20.81
N VAL A 98 10.09 -40.78 -22.10
CA VAL A 98 9.77 -39.43 -22.61
C VAL A 98 8.45 -38.91 -22.02
N VAL A 99 7.42 -39.75 -21.96
CA VAL A 99 6.10 -39.33 -21.44
C VAL A 99 6.14 -39.11 -19.94
N VAL A 100 6.83 -39.97 -19.18
CA VAL A 100 7.01 -39.77 -17.74
C VAL A 100 7.76 -38.46 -17.47
N LEU A 101 8.84 -38.19 -18.20
CA LEU A 101 9.59 -36.93 -18.06
C LEU A 101 8.74 -35.71 -18.40
N LEU A 102 7.94 -35.76 -19.47
CA LEU A 102 7.03 -34.67 -19.85
C LEU A 102 5.92 -34.46 -18.82
N ALA A 103 5.32 -35.52 -18.31
CA ALA A 103 4.29 -35.46 -17.28
C ALA A 103 4.85 -34.82 -15.99
N VAL A 104 6.05 -35.23 -15.57
CA VAL A 104 6.74 -34.64 -14.42
C VAL A 104 7.06 -33.16 -14.66
N ARG A 105 7.61 -32.81 -15.83
CA ARG A 105 7.99 -31.43 -16.17
C ARG A 105 6.77 -30.50 -16.21
N LEU A 106 5.68 -30.91 -16.85
CA LEU A 106 4.44 -30.12 -16.94
C LEU A 106 3.78 -29.97 -15.56
N GLY A 107 3.69 -31.05 -14.79
CA GLY A 107 3.13 -31.03 -13.45
C GLY A 107 3.89 -30.10 -12.51
N TRP A 108 5.22 -30.11 -12.57
CA TRP A 108 6.06 -29.23 -11.77
C TRP A 108 5.90 -27.76 -12.13
N ILE A 109 5.83 -27.43 -13.44
CA ILE A 109 5.59 -26.06 -13.91
C ILE A 109 4.27 -25.51 -13.37
N LYS A 110 3.20 -26.31 -13.43
CA LYS A 110 1.87 -25.91 -12.92
C LYS A 110 1.93 -25.60 -11.42
N ASP A 111 2.56 -26.47 -10.62
CA ASP A 111 2.63 -26.27 -9.17
C ASP A 111 3.53 -25.08 -8.78
N GLN A 112 4.61 -24.80 -9.55
CA GLN A 112 5.43 -23.59 -9.37
C GLN A 112 4.65 -22.32 -9.71
N ASN A 113 3.90 -22.33 -10.81
CA ASN A 113 3.06 -21.20 -11.21
C ASN A 113 2.03 -20.87 -10.13
N GLN A 114 1.42 -21.88 -9.50
CA GLN A 114 0.49 -21.65 -8.39
C GLN A 114 1.17 -20.95 -7.20
N LYS A 115 2.39 -21.38 -6.82
CA LYS A 115 3.16 -20.72 -5.76
C LYS A 115 3.54 -19.28 -6.11
N LEU A 116 3.93 -19.02 -7.36
CA LEU A 116 4.24 -17.67 -7.85
C LEU A 116 3.02 -16.74 -7.80
N ILE A 117 1.87 -17.22 -8.26
CA ILE A 117 0.60 -16.46 -8.21
C ILE A 117 0.23 -16.14 -6.75
N GLN A 118 0.44 -17.09 -5.83
CA GLN A 118 0.19 -16.85 -4.40
C GLN A 118 1.12 -15.79 -3.81
N LYS A 119 2.43 -15.87 -4.09
CA LYS A 119 3.40 -14.86 -3.63
C LYS A 119 3.07 -13.48 -4.18
N LEU A 120 2.72 -13.39 -5.46
CA LEU A 120 2.30 -12.13 -6.09
C LEU A 120 1.04 -11.56 -5.44
N ARG A 121 0.04 -12.40 -5.17
CA ARG A 121 -1.17 -11.98 -4.45
C ARG A 121 -0.88 -11.51 -3.03
N GLN A 122 -0.03 -12.23 -2.29
CA GLN A 122 0.36 -11.83 -0.95
C GLN A 122 1.07 -10.48 -0.94
N ALA A 123 2.01 -10.27 -1.86
CA ALA A 123 2.68 -8.98 -2.03
C ALA A 123 1.70 -7.85 -2.37
N SER A 124 0.73 -8.10 -3.27
CA SER A 124 -0.31 -7.12 -3.60
C SER A 124 -1.17 -6.75 -2.39
N LEU A 125 -1.65 -7.74 -1.64
CA LEU A 125 -2.47 -7.51 -0.44
C LEU A 125 -1.70 -6.77 0.66
N GLU A 126 -0.42 -7.08 0.81
CA GLU A 126 0.46 -6.38 1.76
C GLU A 126 0.69 -4.92 1.34
N LEU A 127 0.92 -4.67 0.05
CA LEU A 127 1.07 -3.31 -0.48
C LEU A 127 -0.23 -2.50 -0.32
N GLU A 128 -1.38 -3.09 -0.62
CA GLU A 128 -2.69 -2.47 -0.42
C GLU A 128 -2.91 -2.09 1.05
N ARG A 129 -2.60 -3.00 1.99
CA ARG A 129 -2.67 -2.69 3.42
C ARG A 129 -1.78 -1.52 3.82
N ARG A 130 -0.54 -1.48 3.33
CA ARG A 130 0.39 -0.38 3.62
C ARG A 130 -0.12 0.95 3.06
N ILE A 131 -0.68 0.93 1.86
CA ILE A 131 -1.29 2.12 1.26
C ILE A 131 -2.45 2.61 2.13
N GLU A 132 -3.36 1.73 2.55
CA GLU A 132 -4.48 2.09 3.42
C GLU A 132 -4.00 2.65 4.76
N GLN A 133 -3.04 1.98 5.42
CA GLN A 133 -2.48 2.43 6.69
C GLN A 133 -1.83 3.81 6.58
N ARG A 134 -0.96 4.03 5.58
CA ARG A 134 -0.28 5.31 5.37
C ARG A 134 -1.26 6.40 4.97
N THR A 135 -2.30 6.08 4.21
CA THR A 135 -3.34 7.04 3.86
C THR A 135 -4.13 7.47 5.11
N ALA A 136 -4.49 6.54 5.99
CA ALA A 136 -5.13 6.86 7.26
C ALA A 136 -4.21 7.70 8.17
N GLU A 137 -2.93 7.35 8.28
CA GLU A 137 -1.94 8.10 9.05
C GLU A 137 -1.74 9.52 8.49
N LEU A 138 -1.69 9.69 7.17
CA LEU A 138 -1.58 11.00 6.54
C LEU A 138 -2.83 11.84 6.76
N LEU A 139 -4.03 11.25 6.65
CA LEU A 139 -5.29 11.96 6.91
C LEU A 139 -5.38 12.43 8.36
N THR A 140 -5.00 11.59 9.32
CA THR A 140 -4.98 11.97 10.75
C THR A 140 -3.96 13.07 11.03
N THR A 141 -2.75 12.95 10.50
CA THR A 141 -1.68 13.95 10.66
C THR A 141 -2.05 15.27 10.00
N ASN A 142 -2.61 15.23 8.79
CA ASN A 142 -3.06 16.42 8.07
C ASN A 142 -4.20 17.13 8.82
N SER A 143 -5.17 16.37 9.36
CA SER A 143 -6.24 16.92 10.19
C SER A 143 -5.69 17.60 11.46
N ARG A 144 -4.70 16.97 12.11
CA ARG A 144 -4.03 17.53 13.29
C ARG A 144 -3.30 18.84 12.96
N LEU A 145 -2.48 18.84 11.91
CA LEU A 145 -1.74 20.03 11.48
C LEU A 145 -2.68 21.17 11.07
N SER A 146 -3.75 20.85 10.34
CA SER A 146 -4.77 21.83 9.96
C SER A 146 -5.44 22.48 11.18
N LYS A 147 -5.67 21.71 12.25
CA LYS A 147 -6.17 22.26 13.53
C LYS A 147 -5.14 23.16 14.20
N GLU A 148 -3.88 22.76 14.24
CA GLU A 148 -2.81 23.58 14.83
C GLU A 148 -2.63 24.90 14.08
N ILE A 149 -2.61 24.86 12.74
CA ILE A 149 -2.54 26.06 11.90
C ILE A 149 -3.71 26.99 12.20
N ARG A 150 -4.93 26.46 12.27
CA ARG A 150 -6.12 27.25 12.63
C ARG A 150 -5.98 27.90 14.01
N GLY A 151 -5.49 27.16 14.99
CA GLY A 151 -5.21 27.68 16.33
C GLY A 151 -4.19 28.82 16.32
N ARG A 152 -3.09 28.67 15.57
CA ARG A 152 -2.06 29.72 15.43
C ARG A 152 -2.61 30.97 14.76
N ILE A 153 -3.40 30.83 13.70
CA ILE A 153 -4.03 31.97 13.02
C ILE A 153 -4.92 32.75 13.99
N LEU A 154 -5.78 32.06 14.75
CA LEU A 154 -6.67 32.71 15.73
C LEU A 154 -5.88 33.44 16.83
N ALA A 155 -4.80 32.83 17.32
CA ALA A 155 -3.93 33.46 18.31
C ALA A 155 -3.22 34.70 17.75
N GLN A 156 -2.71 34.63 16.52
CA GLN A 156 -2.09 35.77 15.83
C GLN A 156 -3.08 36.92 15.61
N GLU A 157 -4.32 36.61 15.20
CA GLU A 157 -5.37 37.61 15.04
C GLU A 157 -5.72 38.28 16.38
N ALA A 158 -5.85 37.50 17.46
CA ALA A 158 -6.11 38.04 18.79
C ALA A 158 -4.97 38.93 19.30
N LEU A 159 -3.72 38.53 19.06
CA LEU A 159 -2.55 39.34 19.38
C LEU A 159 -2.55 40.66 18.60
N GLY A 160 -2.81 40.62 17.29
CA GLY A 160 -2.87 41.84 16.47
C GLY A 160 -3.97 42.81 16.92
N LYS A 161 -5.15 42.29 17.31
CA LYS A 161 -6.23 43.12 17.88
C LYS A 161 -5.83 43.73 19.22
N ASN A 162 -5.16 42.98 20.09
CA ASN A 162 -4.68 43.49 21.37
C ASN A 162 -3.61 44.57 21.19
N GLU A 163 -2.69 44.39 20.25
CA GLU A 163 -1.65 45.38 19.94
C GLU A 163 -2.27 46.69 19.43
N LEU A 164 -3.22 46.61 18.50
CA LEU A 164 -3.97 47.78 18.03
C LEU A 164 -4.75 48.46 19.15
N ALA A 165 -5.42 47.70 20.02
CA ALA A 165 -6.13 48.25 21.17
C ALA A 165 -5.18 48.93 22.17
N LEU A 166 -4.00 48.35 22.39
CA LEU A 166 -2.96 48.93 23.24
C LEU A 166 -2.45 50.25 22.66
N GLN A 167 -2.12 50.28 21.36
CA GLN A 167 -1.69 51.51 20.66
C GLN A 167 -2.75 52.60 20.70
N LEU A 168 -4.02 52.26 20.44
CA LEU A 168 -5.13 53.21 20.54
C LEU A 168 -5.29 53.75 21.96
N SER A 169 -5.16 52.89 22.98
CA SER A 169 -5.21 53.30 24.38
C SER A 169 -4.04 54.20 24.76
N GLN A 170 -2.82 53.90 24.29
CA GLN A 170 -1.63 54.71 24.52
C GLN A 170 -1.76 56.08 23.87
N ASN A 171 -2.10 56.14 22.57
CA ASN A 171 -2.29 57.40 21.85
C ASN A 171 -3.38 58.27 22.50
N ARG A 172 -4.46 57.64 23.00
CA ARG A 172 -5.52 58.36 23.72
C ARG A 172 -5.03 58.93 25.05
N LEU A 173 -4.25 58.17 25.82
CA LEU A 173 -3.63 58.63 27.06
C LEU A 173 -2.67 59.79 26.80
N GLU A 174 -1.77 59.65 25.82
CA GLU A 174 -0.84 60.71 25.43
C GLU A 174 -1.58 61.97 24.99
N SER A 175 -2.62 61.83 24.16
CA SER A 175 -3.46 62.95 23.73
C SER A 175 -4.11 63.68 24.92
N ILE A 176 -4.71 62.95 25.85
CA ILE A 176 -5.30 63.52 27.07
C ILE A 176 -4.22 64.24 27.90
N LEU A 177 -3.10 63.58 28.18
CA LEU A 177 -2.02 64.14 29.01
C LEU A 177 -1.36 65.38 28.38
N SER A 178 -1.26 65.42 27.04
CA SER A 178 -0.74 66.58 26.31
C SER A 178 -1.73 67.77 26.27
N SER A 179 -3.04 67.51 26.38
CA SER A 179 -4.07 68.55 26.40
C SER A 179 -4.33 69.18 27.76
N LEU A 180 -3.84 68.57 28.85
CA LEU A 180 -3.98 69.16 30.19
C LEU A 180 -3.07 70.38 30.32
N GLU A 181 -3.64 71.51 30.76
CA GLU A 181 -2.89 72.74 31.00
C GLU A 181 -1.97 72.63 32.22
N ASP A 182 -2.29 71.75 33.18
CA ASP A 182 -1.46 71.51 34.37
C ASP A 182 -0.29 70.56 34.11
N VAL A 183 0.82 70.77 34.81
CA VAL A 183 2.00 69.90 34.73
C VAL A 183 1.74 68.57 35.44
N VAL A 184 1.71 67.48 34.66
CA VAL A 184 1.56 66.10 35.13
C VAL A 184 2.90 65.39 35.01
N TRP A 185 3.39 64.88 36.14
CA TRP A 185 4.64 64.13 36.23
C TRP A 185 4.45 62.82 37.00
N SER A 186 5.19 61.79 36.60
CA SER A 186 5.21 60.49 37.29
C SER A 186 6.63 60.13 37.65
N VAL A 187 6.87 59.66 38.88
CA VAL A 187 8.18 59.22 39.37
C VAL A 187 8.13 57.80 39.89
N ARG A 188 9.24 57.08 39.79
CA ARG A 188 9.43 55.80 40.46
C ARG A 188 9.61 56.05 41.98
N PRO A 189 8.76 55.49 42.86
CA PRO A 189 8.83 55.76 44.30
C PRO A 189 10.16 55.36 44.95
N GLN A 190 10.82 54.30 44.47
CA GLN A 190 12.04 53.78 45.11
C GLN A 190 13.32 54.53 44.73
N THR A 191 13.34 55.20 43.57
CA THR A 191 14.57 55.82 43.03
C THR A 191 14.41 57.31 42.73
N SER A 192 13.23 57.88 43.02
CA SER A 192 12.82 59.23 42.65
C SER A 192 13.12 59.60 41.19
N ARG A 193 13.13 58.60 40.29
CA ARG A 193 13.44 58.80 38.88
C ARG A 193 12.16 59.22 38.17
N LEU A 194 12.20 60.36 37.47
CA LEU A 194 11.12 60.83 36.61
C LEU A 194 10.89 59.82 35.47
N LEU A 195 9.65 59.32 35.36
CA LEU A 195 9.21 58.33 34.38
C LEU A 195 8.43 58.96 33.23
N TYR A 196 7.71 60.06 33.50
CA TYR A 196 6.88 60.75 32.52
C TYR A 196 6.69 62.21 32.94
N LEU A 197 6.64 63.11 31.96
CA LEU A 197 6.35 64.54 32.11
C LEU A 197 5.57 65.00 30.87
N ASN A 198 4.44 65.70 31.03
CA ASN A 198 3.67 66.23 29.91
C ASN A 198 4.22 67.56 29.36
N SER A 199 3.76 67.98 28.18
CA SER A 199 4.22 69.19 27.48
C SER A 199 3.83 70.52 28.13
N ALA A 200 2.92 70.50 29.11
CA ALA A 200 2.53 71.70 29.86
C ALA A 200 3.69 72.38 30.59
N VAL A 201 4.79 71.65 30.87
CA VAL A 201 5.97 72.23 31.53
C VAL A 201 6.64 73.31 30.68
N ASP A 202 6.63 73.16 29.36
CA ASP A 202 7.21 74.13 28.42
C ASP A 202 6.35 75.41 28.41
N SER A 203 5.03 75.25 28.32
CA SER A 203 4.07 76.37 28.29
C SER A 203 3.97 77.13 29.63
N LEU A 204 3.99 76.45 30.77
CA LEU A 204 3.81 77.08 32.09
C LEU A 204 5.12 77.54 32.73
N TYR A 205 6.21 76.79 32.54
CA TYR A 205 7.48 77.05 33.21
C TYR A 205 8.59 77.51 32.25
N GLY A 206 8.41 77.42 30.93
CA GLY A 206 9.38 77.90 29.93
C GLY A 206 10.64 77.04 29.81
N TYR A 207 10.63 75.84 30.39
CA TYR A 207 11.75 74.87 30.31
C TYR A 207 11.41 73.75 29.35
N SER A 208 12.36 73.38 28.50
CA SER A 208 12.20 72.25 27.59
C SER A 208 12.20 70.92 28.35
N ILE A 209 11.33 69.99 27.95
CA ILE A 209 11.20 68.64 28.55
C ILE A 209 12.55 67.91 28.56
N SER A 210 13.37 68.08 27.51
CA SER A 210 14.69 67.47 27.40
C SER A 210 15.69 67.95 28.45
N ASP A 211 15.61 69.22 28.85
CA ASP A 211 16.52 69.81 29.84
C ASP A 211 16.14 69.33 31.25
N PHE A 212 14.84 69.22 31.52
CA PHE A 212 14.29 68.73 32.77
C PHE A 212 14.53 67.22 33.00
N LEU A 213 14.56 66.44 31.92
CA LEU A 213 14.92 65.02 31.97
C LEU A 213 16.43 64.80 32.16
N ALA A 214 17.26 65.77 31.78
CA ALA A 214 18.72 65.71 31.91
C ALA A 214 19.21 66.12 33.32
N ASP A 215 18.58 67.12 33.96
CA ASP A 215 18.85 67.49 35.35
C ASP A 215 17.56 67.59 36.20
N PRO A 216 17.17 66.49 36.90
CA PRO A 216 15.96 66.47 37.73
C PRO A 216 15.99 67.39 38.96
N ARG A 217 17.11 68.08 39.24
CA ARG A 217 17.28 68.93 40.44
C ARG A 217 16.71 70.34 40.29
N GLU A 218 16.37 70.76 39.07
CA GLU A 218 15.78 72.07 38.77
C GLU A 218 14.24 72.08 38.76
N ALA A 219 13.61 71.03 39.29
CA ALA A 219 12.15 71.01 39.38
C ALA A 219 11.62 72.19 40.20
N PRO A 220 10.56 72.91 39.73
CA PRO A 220 9.94 73.96 40.50
C PRO A 220 9.45 73.31 41.79
N ARG A 221 10.07 73.69 42.92
CA ARG A 221 9.59 73.29 44.24
C ARG A 221 8.16 73.80 44.33
N SER A 222 7.20 72.89 44.43
CA SER A 222 5.77 73.21 44.59
C SER A 222 5.61 74.33 45.61
N THR A 223 5.35 75.54 45.15
CA THR A 223 4.73 76.56 45.99
C THR A 223 3.25 76.22 46.03
N ARG A 224 2.85 75.69 47.19
CA ARG A 224 1.51 75.51 47.74
C ARG A 224 0.33 76.03 46.91
#